data_AF-F4PZC1-F1
#
_entry.id   AF-F4PZC1-F1
#
_cell.length_a   1.000
_cell.length_b   1.000
_cell.length_c   1.000
_cell.angle_alpha   90.00
_cell.angle_beta   90.00
_cell.angle_gamma   90.00
#
_symmetry.space_group_name_H-M   'P 1'
#
loop_
_entity.id
_entity.type
_entity.pdbx_description
1 polymer ?
#
loop_
_entity_poly.entity_id
_entity_poly.type
_entity_poly.pdbx_seq_one_letter_code
_entity_poly.pdbx_strand_id
1 'polypeptide(L)'
;MTSLLLSLSNLLLLQIITSIEDNVDIICLLLTCKKLYLFNNSSSFRRSIQFKGIGEPINNGQISKEFIATVTRFNLKSFKDILVNSISNQFVVLPDVYIIQNHSTNAIKVPTNTTTTTTNIDDTCNIKTALVTSFNNTLIESIFKIPSIETLFIDDIPKVVDLTSISLLPNLQRLSVCANKLIIGPHSSLKSLQLYMHTHTTSEMDLSKFVSLTELTCLYAPNFGPGLLPSSLTSLTIGPIDIPPRNAFLSLTSLVYLTINIDNEKELEDQPPSIDLESLHKLKSFELNDPAETYCIEISIPPSLKILKLWSESVLIPPRYTLPLLEKLYVKQRLLIDGKVTLLSCPMIKKLYLDNCIEEIPAHIMIPSTVKKLSIDKFIKEDILGQFLFPPSLTHLSLLGRYEPIQSLPKSLIKLKQKINESALSQHLKILDWNLVNFTSNNDNNYPPHLTTLNLFNIQGDFTIQIPPITKNLSISLDPIQSPNTHPIYSITSRINKPSDQSQQQWFPTNTTHLTCDLKGPRKNSILFRLDEIINHTNVRYLTIDYYATLKFSIQRLDPENNNVMVLERQSLTGGIIKKNQSNHPVYLYCDNSSSSPFEFSWRLFAETNTK
;
A
#
# COMPACT_ATOMS: atom_id res chain seq x y z
N MET A 1 13.56 37.71 1.24
CA MET A 1 12.50 36.77 0.81
C MET A 1 11.18 37.02 1.54
N THR A 2 11.18 37.23 2.86
CA THR A 2 9.97 37.48 3.67
C THR A 2 9.18 38.75 3.29
N SER A 3 9.84 39.82 2.83
CA SER A 3 9.15 41.06 2.39
C SER A 3 8.33 40.87 1.11
N LEU A 4 8.83 40.07 0.16
CA LEU A 4 8.15 39.78 -1.10
C LEU A 4 6.88 38.95 -0.86
N LEU A 5 6.96 37.95 0.02
CA LEU A 5 5.83 37.07 0.35
C LEU A 5 4.70 37.81 1.07
N LEU A 6 5.04 38.84 1.87
CA LEU A 6 4.04 39.70 2.53
C LEU A 6 3.35 40.68 1.56
N SER A 7 3.89 40.89 0.37
CA SER A 7 3.28 41.73 -0.66
C SER A 7 2.27 40.98 -1.55
N LEU A 8 2.17 39.65 -1.41
CA LEU A 8 1.23 38.83 -2.16
C LEU A 8 -0.20 39.01 -1.63
N SER A 9 -1.19 38.97 -2.54
CA SER A 9 -2.60 38.99 -2.15
C SER A 9 -3.00 37.70 -1.42
N ASN A 10 -4.02 37.77 -0.57
CA ASN A 10 -4.55 36.58 0.13
C ASN A 10 -5.01 35.48 -0.84
N LEU A 11 -5.53 35.85 -2.02
CA LEU A 11 -5.93 34.90 -3.05
C LEU A 11 -4.72 34.16 -3.64
N LEU A 12 -3.67 34.89 -4.00
CA LEU A 12 -2.46 34.29 -4.55
C LEU A 12 -1.74 33.43 -3.51
N LEU A 13 -1.72 33.88 -2.25
CA LEU A 13 -1.18 33.08 -1.16
C LEU A 13 -1.98 31.80 -0.92
N LEU A 14 -3.32 31.87 -0.98
CA LEU A 14 -4.18 30.69 -0.90
C LEU A 14 -3.88 29.74 -2.06
N GLN A 15 -3.76 30.24 -3.30
CA GLN A 15 -3.39 29.41 -4.46
C GLN A 15 -2.02 28.73 -4.27
N ILE A 16 -1.02 29.45 -3.74
CA ILE A 16 0.28 28.87 -3.41
C ILE A 16 0.12 27.76 -2.38
N ILE A 17 -0.55 28.00 -1.25
CA ILE A 17 -0.77 26.99 -0.20
C ILE A 17 -1.54 25.79 -0.74
N THR A 18 -2.62 26.02 -1.48
CA THR A 18 -3.43 24.97 -2.11
C THR A 18 -2.65 24.21 -3.19
N SER A 19 -1.58 24.76 -3.77
CA SER A 19 -0.70 24.05 -4.71
C SER A 19 0.39 23.21 -4.04
N ILE A 20 0.67 23.40 -2.75
CA ILE A 20 1.65 22.60 -2.02
C ILE A 20 1.06 21.23 -1.71
N GLU A 21 1.71 20.15 -2.16
CA GLU A 21 1.24 18.78 -1.93
C GLU A 21 1.76 18.15 -0.62
N ASP A 22 2.92 18.59 -0.13
CA ASP A 22 3.51 18.04 1.11
C ASP A 22 3.10 18.89 2.33
N ASN A 23 2.45 18.27 3.31
CA ASN A 23 2.06 18.93 4.55
C ASN A 23 3.26 19.46 5.36
N VAL A 24 4.44 18.83 5.23
CA VAL A 24 5.69 19.34 5.82
C VAL A 24 6.03 20.70 5.23
N ASP A 25 5.89 20.84 3.92
CA ASP A 25 6.18 22.09 3.21
C ASP A 25 5.14 23.18 3.56
N ILE A 26 3.87 22.80 3.76
CA ILE A 26 2.84 23.71 4.29
C ILE A 26 3.26 24.23 5.67
N ILE A 27 3.64 23.33 6.58
CA ILE A 27 4.09 23.69 7.93
C ILE A 27 5.33 24.60 7.84
N CYS A 28 6.32 24.28 7.02
CA CYS A 28 7.52 25.08 6.84
C CYS A 28 7.23 26.46 6.27
N LEU A 29 6.33 26.55 5.29
CA LEU A 29 5.89 27.82 4.73
C LEU A 29 5.25 28.67 5.83
N LEU A 30 4.34 28.10 6.62
CA LEU A 30 3.64 28.80 7.69
C LEU A 30 4.57 29.21 8.84
N LEU A 31 5.56 28.39 9.19
CA LEU A 31 6.59 28.70 10.19
C LEU A 31 7.52 29.83 9.71
N THR A 32 7.99 29.74 8.45
CA THR A 32 8.88 30.75 7.84
C THR A 32 8.14 32.08 7.66
N CYS A 33 6.86 32.00 7.32
CA CYS A 33 5.98 33.13 7.14
C CYS A 33 5.06 33.34 8.34
N LYS A 34 5.61 33.31 9.56
CA LYS A 34 4.84 33.50 10.81
C LYS A 34 3.92 34.72 10.77
N LYS A 35 4.36 35.80 10.12
CA LYS A 35 3.51 36.97 9.87
C LYS A 35 2.28 36.61 9.03
N LEU A 36 2.38 35.86 7.93
CA LEU A 36 1.20 35.44 7.16
C LEU A 36 0.19 34.66 8.00
N TYR A 37 0.66 33.74 8.84
CA TYR A 37 -0.24 32.96 9.70
C TYR A 37 -0.93 33.79 10.79
N LEU A 38 -0.21 34.75 11.39
CA LEU A 38 -0.72 35.60 12.48
C LEU A 38 -1.48 36.85 12.01
N PHE A 39 -1.06 37.47 10.90
CA PHE A 39 -1.61 38.74 10.41
C PHE A 39 -2.97 38.53 9.72
N ASN A 40 -3.18 37.38 9.08
CA ASN A 40 -4.47 36.99 8.53
C ASN A 40 -5.37 36.32 9.59
N ASN A 41 -5.59 37.01 10.71
CA ASN A 41 -6.57 36.63 11.73
C ASN A 41 -8.04 36.65 11.24
N SER A 42 -8.29 36.95 9.95
CA SER A 42 -9.58 36.66 9.33
C SER A 42 -9.84 35.16 9.38
N SER A 43 -10.81 34.75 10.20
CA SER A 43 -11.22 33.36 10.40
C SER A 43 -11.48 32.61 9.08
N SER A 44 -11.87 33.31 8.01
CA SER A 44 -12.10 32.74 6.67
C SER A 44 -10.85 32.16 6.02
N PHE A 45 -9.71 32.85 6.10
CA PHE A 45 -8.46 32.39 5.47
C PHE A 45 -7.94 31.11 6.13
N ARG A 46 -7.90 31.08 7.47
CA ARG A 46 -7.46 29.88 8.21
C ARG A 46 -8.37 28.68 7.98
N ARG A 47 -9.68 28.90 7.85
CA ARG A 47 -10.67 27.85 7.50
C ARG A 47 -10.45 27.25 6.12
N SER A 48 -9.81 28.00 5.21
CA SER A 48 -9.54 27.55 3.84
C SER A 48 -8.23 26.75 3.73
N ILE A 49 -7.36 26.79 4.75
CA ILE A 49 -6.14 25.99 4.77
C ILE A 49 -6.48 24.62 5.33
N GLN A 50 -6.13 23.58 4.58
CA GLN A 50 -6.31 22.19 4.94
C GLN A 50 -5.00 21.44 4.68
N PHE A 51 -4.69 20.50 5.56
CA PHE A 51 -3.70 19.47 5.27
C PHE A 51 -4.27 18.51 4.23
N LYS A 52 -3.41 18.08 3.31
CA LYS A 52 -3.76 17.15 2.24
C LYS A 52 -3.44 15.72 2.66
N GLY A 53 -4.24 14.76 2.21
CA GLY A 53 -3.92 13.35 2.39
C GLY A 53 -3.82 12.89 3.86
N ILE A 54 -4.68 13.40 4.76
CA ILE A 54 -4.81 12.90 6.17
C ILE A 54 -5.44 11.47 6.22
N GLY A 55 -5.32 10.72 5.12
CA GLY A 55 -6.08 9.51 4.87
C GLY A 55 -7.57 9.77 4.64
N GLU A 56 -8.25 8.82 4.01
CA GLU A 56 -9.72 8.79 4.03
C GLU A 56 -10.16 8.48 5.47
N PRO A 57 -11.08 9.24 6.08
CA PRO A 57 -11.51 8.99 7.46
C PRO A 57 -12.08 7.59 7.67
N ILE A 58 -12.71 7.05 6.63
CA ILE A 58 -13.28 5.71 6.60
C ILE A 58 -12.65 4.99 5.40
N ASN A 59 -12.06 3.82 5.62
CA ASN A 59 -11.47 2.99 4.59
C ASN A 59 -11.93 1.54 4.82
N ASN A 60 -12.42 0.88 3.77
CA ASN A 60 -12.94 -0.50 3.82
C ASN A 60 -13.96 -0.73 4.95
N GLY A 61 -14.87 0.24 5.17
CA GLY A 61 -15.89 0.13 6.20
C GLY A 61 -15.40 0.31 7.64
N GLN A 62 -14.14 0.66 7.85
CA GLN A 62 -13.60 0.93 9.19
C GLN A 62 -13.07 2.36 9.26
N ILE A 63 -13.09 2.96 10.46
CA ILE A 63 -12.40 4.23 10.66
C ILE A 63 -10.91 3.99 10.39
N SER A 64 -10.33 4.75 9.46
CA SER A 64 -8.95 4.59 9.09
C SER A 64 -8.06 4.75 10.32
N LYS A 65 -7.19 3.77 10.56
CA LYS A 65 -6.18 3.86 11.61
C LYS A 65 -5.30 5.10 11.40
N GLU A 66 -4.97 5.41 10.14
CA GLU A 66 -4.21 6.61 9.75
C GLU A 66 -4.87 7.89 10.24
N PHE A 67 -6.17 7.98 10.02
CA PHE A 67 -6.98 9.10 10.45
C PHE A 67 -6.99 9.23 11.98
N ILE A 68 -7.27 8.13 12.69
CA ILE A 68 -7.28 8.12 14.17
C ILE A 68 -5.94 8.60 14.72
N ALA A 69 -4.84 8.08 14.22
CA ALA A 69 -3.50 8.46 14.69
C ALA A 69 -3.18 9.91 14.42
N THR A 70 -3.48 10.38 13.21
CA THR A 70 -3.25 11.78 12.84
C THR A 70 -4.05 12.69 13.77
N VAL A 71 -5.34 12.43 13.97
CA VAL A 71 -6.20 13.29 14.82
C VAL A 71 -5.80 13.25 16.30
N THR A 72 -5.42 12.09 16.82
CA THR A 72 -5.13 11.92 18.26
C THR A 72 -3.72 12.33 18.64
N ARG A 73 -2.74 12.23 17.73
CA ARG A 73 -1.32 12.42 18.04
C ARG A 73 -0.75 13.72 17.52
N PHE A 74 -1.52 14.50 16.77
CA PHE A 74 -1.08 15.78 16.26
C PHE A 74 -0.67 16.74 17.38
N ASN A 75 0.65 16.88 17.58
CA ASN A 75 1.23 17.63 18.69
C ASN A 75 1.58 19.07 18.32
N LEU A 76 1.48 19.45 17.04
CA LEU A 76 1.73 20.82 16.60
C LEU A 76 0.55 21.72 16.93
N LYS A 77 0.39 22.05 18.21
CA LYS A 77 -0.76 22.83 18.75
C LYS A 77 -1.09 24.09 17.95
N SER A 78 -0.07 24.75 17.37
CA SER A 78 -0.23 25.95 16.55
C SER A 78 -1.01 25.74 15.25
N PHE A 79 -1.16 24.50 14.77
CA PHE A 79 -1.86 24.15 13.52
C PHE A 79 -3.08 23.25 13.77
N LYS A 80 -3.57 23.17 15.01
CA LYS A 80 -4.70 22.31 15.36
C LYS A 80 -5.99 22.71 14.64
N ASP A 81 -6.18 24.00 14.42
CA ASP A 81 -7.30 24.55 13.65
C ASP A 81 -7.27 24.10 12.20
N ILE A 82 -6.10 24.11 11.54
CA ILE A 82 -5.92 23.57 10.19
C ILE A 82 -6.33 22.09 10.15
N LEU A 83 -5.87 21.28 11.11
CA LEU A 83 -6.26 19.88 11.20
C LEU A 83 -7.78 19.72 11.35
N VAL A 84 -8.41 20.48 12.25
CA VAL A 84 -9.87 20.46 12.44
C VAL A 84 -10.60 20.83 11.15
N ASN A 85 -10.15 21.88 10.44
CA ASN A 85 -10.73 22.28 9.16
C ASN A 85 -10.56 21.22 8.07
N SER A 86 -9.48 20.44 8.15
CA SER A 86 -9.17 19.39 7.18
C SER A 86 -10.02 18.15 7.35
N ILE A 87 -10.64 17.95 8.52
CA ILE A 87 -11.46 16.77 8.84
C ILE A 87 -12.94 17.12 9.02
N SER A 88 -13.25 18.38 9.30
CA SER A 88 -14.62 18.84 9.56
C SER A 88 -15.52 18.63 8.34
N ASN A 89 -16.74 18.15 8.58
CA ASN A 89 -17.81 18.01 7.61
C ASN A 89 -17.54 17.05 6.44
N GLN A 90 -16.50 16.21 6.51
CA GLN A 90 -16.22 15.24 5.45
C GLN A 90 -16.96 13.92 5.63
N PHE A 91 -17.21 13.54 6.89
CA PHE A 91 -17.80 12.24 7.22
C PHE A 91 -18.67 12.27 8.47
N VAL A 92 -19.55 11.28 8.59
CA VAL A 92 -20.33 10.99 9.79
C VAL A 92 -20.13 9.52 10.18
N VAL A 93 -19.85 9.27 11.46
CA VAL A 93 -19.85 7.92 12.04
C VAL A 93 -21.02 7.84 12.99
N LEU A 94 -21.95 6.92 12.73
CA LEU A 94 -23.04 6.64 13.64
C LEU A 94 -22.59 5.54 14.62
N PRO A 95 -22.51 5.85 15.92
CA PRO A 95 -21.92 4.95 16.90
C PRO A 95 -22.82 3.73 17.15
N ASP A 96 -22.16 2.65 17.58
CA ASP A 96 -22.85 1.54 18.22
C ASP A 96 -23.46 2.00 19.55
N VAL A 97 -24.79 1.90 19.65
CA VAL A 97 -25.55 2.19 20.88
C VAL A 97 -25.09 1.29 22.04
N TYR A 98 -24.58 0.09 21.75
CA TYR A 98 -24.09 -0.86 22.77
C TYR A 98 -22.67 -0.58 23.25
N ILE A 99 -21.76 -0.10 22.39
CA ILE A 99 -20.35 0.16 22.79
C ILE A 99 -20.27 1.33 23.80
N ILE A 100 -21.16 2.32 23.68
CA ILE A 100 -21.18 3.49 24.57
C ILE A 100 -21.42 3.09 26.04
N GLN A 101 -22.11 1.97 26.31
CA GLN A 101 -22.50 1.62 27.68
C GLN A 101 -21.47 0.75 28.43
N ASN A 102 -20.63 -0.03 27.72
CA ASN A 102 -19.85 -1.09 28.37
C ASN A 102 -18.32 -0.92 28.38
N HIS A 103 -17.74 0.05 27.66
CA HIS A 103 -16.28 0.26 27.64
C HIS A 103 -15.86 1.67 28.11
N SER A 104 -15.64 1.80 29.42
CA SER A 104 -15.39 3.07 30.12
C SER A 104 -13.96 3.64 30.01
N THR A 105 -12.92 2.92 29.58
CA THR A 105 -11.56 3.41 29.93
C THR A 105 -10.72 4.09 28.86
N ASN A 106 -10.94 3.94 27.54
CA ASN A 106 -10.05 4.59 26.54
C ASN A 106 -10.70 4.88 25.17
N ALA A 107 -12.04 4.93 25.08
CA ALA A 107 -12.70 5.28 23.82
C ALA A 107 -12.22 6.67 23.36
N ILE A 108 -11.43 6.69 22.30
CA ILE A 108 -10.91 7.91 21.68
C ILE A 108 -12.12 8.77 21.38
N LYS A 109 -12.27 9.87 22.12
CA LYS A 109 -13.18 10.97 21.75
C LYS A 109 -12.58 11.61 20.51
N VAL A 110 -12.70 10.94 19.37
CA VAL A 110 -12.61 11.59 18.07
C VAL A 110 -13.55 12.78 18.21
N PRO A 111 -13.15 14.01 17.83
CA PRO A 111 -14.03 15.16 17.84
C PRO A 111 -15.16 14.92 16.83
N THR A 112 -16.09 14.05 17.16
CA THR A 112 -17.31 13.86 16.44
C THR A 112 -18.14 15.07 16.85
N ASN A 113 -18.49 15.90 15.88
CA ASN A 113 -19.40 17.04 16.07
C ASN A 113 -20.83 16.58 16.47
N THR A 114 -20.99 15.38 17.03
CA THR A 114 -22.24 14.64 17.18
C THR A 114 -22.84 14.70 18.58
N THR A 115 -22.13 15.18 19.59
CA THR A 115 -22.72 15.35 20.94
C THR A 115 -23.38 16.71 21.16
N THR A 116 -23.20 17.67 20.26
CA THR A 116 -24.13 18.80 20.14
C THR A 116 -25.42 18.26 19.53
N THR A 117 -26.42 18.03 20.38
CA THR A 117 -27.82 17.78 20.05
C THR A 117 -28.26 18.61 18.84
N THR A 118 -28.17 18.02 17.66
CA THR A 118 -28.94 18.13 16.40
C THR A 118 -29.81 19.36 16.07
N THR A 119 -29.69 20.52 16.72
CA THR A 119 -30.57 21.66 16.44
C THR A 119 -30.10 22.52 15.26
N ASN A 120 -28.86 22.38 14.79
CA ASN A 120 -28.38 23.03 13.56
C ASN A 120 -28.11 21.99 12.46
N ILE A 121 -29.18 21.49 11.85
CA ILE A 121 -29.14 20.56 10.70
C ILE A 121 -28.63 21.25 9.42
N ASP A 122 -28.73 22.58 9.35
CA ASP A 122 -28.42 23.37 8.14
C ASP A 122 -26.95 23.23 7.66
N ASP A 123 -26.02 22.83 8.53
CA ASP A 123 -24.60 22.70 8.18
C ASP A 123 -24.21 21.31 7.62
N THR A 124 -25.14 20.37 7.47
CA THR A 124 -24.84 18.99 7.03
C THR A 124 -24.54 18.84 5.53
N CYS A 125 -24.68 19.90 4.73
CA CYS A 125 -24.61 19.87 3.27
C CYS A 125 -23.27 19.39 2.67
N ASN A 126 -22.20 19.32 3.47
CA ASN A 126 -20.86 18.96 2.99
C ASN A 126 -20.47 17.51 3.29
N ILE A 127 -21.28 16.76 4.05
CA ILE A 127 -20.97 15.37 4.43
C ILE A 127 -21.12 14.47 3.21
N LYS A 128 -20.01 13.88 2.76
CA LYS A 128 -19.97 12.99 1.59
C LYS A 128 -19.88 11.51 1.95
N THR A 129 -19.36 11.19 3.14
CA THR A 129 -19.13 9.80 3.55
C THR A 129 -19.83 9.49 4.87
N ALA A 130 -20.48 8.33 4.95
CA ALA A 130 -21.10 7.85 6.19
C ALA A 130 -20.65 6.43 6.52
N LEU A 131 -20.43 6.16 7.81
CA LEU A 131 -20.18 4.82 8.35
C LEU A 131 -21.23 4.48 9.42
N VAL A 132 -21.84 3.31 9.25
CA VAL A 132 -22.79 2.70 10.20
C VAL A 132 -22.17 1.42 10.72
N THR A 133 -21.70 1.41 11.97
CA THR A 133 -21.07 0.23 12.59
C THR A 133 -22.06 -0.69 13.31
N SER A 134 -23.33 -0.27 13.41
CA SER A 134 -24.38 -1.03 14.08
C SER A 134 -25.71 -0.64 13.49
N PHE A 135 -26.18 -1.43 12.53
CA PHE A 135 -27.37 -1.07 11.80
C PHE A 135 -28.60 -1.12 12.72
N ASN A 136 -29.33 0.00 12.72
CA ASN A 136 -30.63 0.17 13.32
C ASN A 136 -31.47 1.02 12.36
N ASN A 137 -32.70 0.59 12.08
CA ASN A 137 -33.60 1.27 11.16
C ASN A 137 -33.80 2.76 11.54
N THR A 138 -33.83 3.08 12.84
CA THR A 138 -33.97 4.47 13.28
C THR A 138 -32.73 5.32 12.98
N LEU A 139 -31.53 4.71 12.99
CA LEU A 139 -30.29 5.39 12.67
C LEU A 139 -30.14 5.61 11.16
N ILE A 140 -30.51 4.62 10.33
CA ILE A 140 -30.42 4.78 8.87
C ILE A 140 -31.37 5.86 8.35
N GLU A 141 -32.55 6.01 8.97
CA GLU A 141 -33.48 7.12 8.67
C GLU A 141 -32.85 8.50 8.87
N SER A 142 -31.90 8.63 9.81
CA SER A 142 -31.17 9.90 10.01
C SER A 142 -30.16 10.18 8.89
N ILE A 143 -29.56 9.13 8.32
CA ILE A 143 -28.62 9.22 7.19
C ILE A 143 -29.36 9.66 5.93
N PHE A 144 -30.57 9.13 5.71
CA PHE A 144 -31.39 9.50 4.56
C PHE A 144 -31.80 10.98 4.52
N LYS A 145 -31.62 11.72 5.63
CA LYS A 145 -31.82 13.18 5.68
C LYS A 145 -30.62 13.98 5.18
N ILE A 146 -29.50 13.32 4.84
CA ILE A 146 -28.26 13.96 4.39
C ILE A 146 -28.08 13.64 2.88
N PRO A 147 -28.70 14.42 1.98
CA PRO A 147 -28.70 14.10 0.55
C PRO A 147 -27.32 14.23 -0.12
N SER A 148 -26.34 14.87 0.55
CA SER A 148 -24.97 15.05 0.07
C SER A 148 -24.10 13.78 0.17
N ILE A 149 -24.58 12.72 0.82
CA ILE A 149 -23.81 11.48 0.97
C ILE A 149 -23.59 10.83 -0.40
N GLU A 150 -22.32 10.65 -0.74
CA GLU A 150 -21.86 10.00 -1.97
C GLU A 150 -21.36 8.57 -1.68
N THR A 151 -20.88 8.30 -0.46
CA THR A 151 -20.33 7.00 -0.02
C THR A 151 -20.94 6.56 1.31
N LEU A 152 -21.47 5.33 1.35
CA LEU A 152 -22.06 4.73 2.56
C LEU A 152 -21.41 3.37 2.85
N PHE A 153 -20.92 3.22 4.08
CA PHE A 153 -20.43 1.96 4.62
C PHE A 153 -21.37 1.47 5.72
N ILE A 154 -21.77 0.21 5.64
CA ILE A 154 -22.57 -0.48 6.65
C ILE A 154 -21.82 -1.75 7.05
N ASP A 155 -21.43 -1.84 8.31
CA ASP A 155 -20.77 -2.99 8.90
C ASP A 155 -21.66 -3.54 10.03
N ASP A 156 -22.51 -4.53 9.73
CA ASP A 156 -23.41 -5.15 10.71
C ASP A 156 -23.55 -6.68 10.53
N ILE A 157 -22.62 -7.41 11.15
CA ILE A 157 -22.34 -8.81 10.82
C ILE A 157 -23.41 -9.84 11.25
N PRO A 158 -24.37 -9.62 12.17
CA PRO A 158 -25.41 -10.63 12.37
C PRO A 158 -26.77 -10.34 11.72
N LYS A 159 -27.05 -9.14 11.20
CA LYS A 159 -28.44 -8.74 10.89
C LYS A 159 -28.82 -8.75 9.41
N VAL A 160 -30.13 -8.75 9.22
CA VAL A 160 -30.79 -8.37 7.97
C VAL A 160 -30.70 -6.85 7.83
N VAL A 161 -30.02 -6.39 6.78
CA VAL A 161 -29.90 -4.98 6.43
C VAL A 161 -30.92 -4.69 5.32
N ASP A 162 -31.91 -3.87 5.64
CA ASP A 162 -32.95 -3.43 4.71
C ASP A 162 -32.65 -2.01 4.21
N LEU A 163 -32.30 -1.93 2.94
CA LEU A 163 -31.97 -0.71 2.19
C LEU A 163 -32.98 -0.48 1.06
N THR A 164 -34.25 -0.88 1.25
CA THR A 164 -35.35 -0.55 0.31
C THR A 164 -35.48 0.96 0.10
N SER A 165 -35.27 1.75 1.16
CA SER A 165 -35.35 3.23 1.14
C SER A 165 -34.04 3.92 0.71
N ILE A 166 -33.03 3.19 0.22
CA ILE A 166 -31.73 3.78 -0.14
C ILE A 166 -31.81 4.84 -1.25
N SER A 167 -32.86 4.78 -2.08
CA SER A 167 -33.17 5.77 -3.11
C SER A 167 -33.40 7.19 -2.57
N LEU A 168 -33.59 7.35 -1.26
CA LEU A 168 -33.65 8.65 -0.59
C LEU A 168 -32.29 9.37 -0.54
N LEU A 169 -31.19 8.70 -0.90
CA LEU A 169 -29.85 9.30 -1.02
C LEU A 169 -29.51 9.57 -2.49
N PRO A 170 -30.02 10.65 -3.11
CA PRO A 170 -29.94 10.85 -4.56
C PRO A 170 -28.50 10.87 -5.10
N ASN A 171 -27.53 11.27 -4.28
CA ASN A 171 -26.13 11.39 -4.67
C ASN A 171 -25.29 10.15 -4.32
N LEU A 172 -25.87 9.09 -3.76
CA LEU A 172 -25.12 7.91 -3.34
C LEU A 172 -24.54 7.18 -4.56
N GLN A 173 -23.23 7.17 -4.67
CA GLN A 173 -22.48 6.55 -5.75
C GLN A 173 -21.75 5.29 -5.32
N ARG A 174 -21.42 5.15 -4.03
CA ARG A 174 -20.64 4.04 -3.51
C ARG A 174 -21.32 3.45 -2.27
N LEU A 175 -21.58 2.15 -2.30
CA LEU A 175 -22.15 1.42 -1.18
C LEU A 175 -21.28 0.21 -0.86
N SER A 176 -20.94 0.05 0.42
CA SER A 176 -20.25 -1.14 0.94
C SER A 176 -21.05 -1.69 2.12
N VAL A 177 -21.49 -2.93 2.01
CA VAL A 177 -22.32 -3.59 3.02
C VAL A 177 -21.67 -4.89 3.45
N CYS A 178 -21.41 -5.01 4.75
CA CYS A 178 -21.18 -6.29 5.41
C CYS A 178 -22.44 -6.64 6.21
N ALA A 179 -23.11 -7.71 5.80
CA ALA A 179 -24.37 -8.15 6.39
C ALA A 179 -24.59 -9.64 6.13
N ASN A 180 -25.32 -10.31 7.03
CA ASN A 180 -25.79 -11.67 6.77
C ASN A 180 -26.79 -11.68 5.61
N LYS A 181 -27.74 -10.75 5.63
CA LYS A 181 -28.78 -10.58 4.61
C LYS A 181 -28.91 -9.15 4.16
N LEU A 182 -29.01 -8.96 2.85
CA LEU A 182 -29.21 -7.65 2.25
C LEU A 182 -30.50 -7.63 1.42
N ILE A 183 -31.40 -6.72 1.76
CA ILE A 183 -32.53 -6.34 0.91
C ILE A 183 -32.21 -4.95 0.39
N ILE A 184 -32.01 -4.79 -0.91
CA ILE A 184 -31.61 -3.51 -1.51
C ILE A 184 -32.65 -3.04 -2.51
N GLY A 185 -33.12 -1.79 -2.36
CA GLY A 185 -33.99 -1.15 -3.33
C GLY A 185 -33.22 -0.70 -4.58
N PRO A 186 -33.93 -0.38 -5.69
CA PRO A 186 -33.28 0.16 -6.87
C PRO A 186 -32.60 1.49 -6.56
N HIS A 187 -31.41 1.72 -7.14
CA HIS A 187 -30.67 2.98 -6.98
C HIS A 187 -30.03 3.41 -8.30
N SER A 188 -30.52 4.50 -8.87
CA SER A 188 -30.14 4.93 -10.22
C SER A 188 -28.78 5.62 -10.30
N SER A 189 -28.24 6.17 -9.22
CA SER A 189 -26.93 6.83 -9.20
C SER A 189 -25.80 5.95 -8.64
N LEU A 190 -26.09 4.73 -8.21
CA LEU A 190 -25.10 3.83 -7.61
C LEU A 190 -24.13 3.31 -8.67
N LYS A 191 -22.84 3.60 -8.51
CA LYS A 191 -21.76 3.22 -9.44
C LYS A 191 -20.88 2.10 -8.91
N SER A 192 -20.69 2.01 -7.60
CA SER A 192 -19.88 1.00 -6.94
C SER A 192 -20.64 0.31 -5.83
N LEU A 193 -20.62 -1.03 -5.82
CA LEU A 193 -21.24 -1.87 -4.80
C LEU A 193 -20.24 -2.91 -4.30
N GLN A 194 -20.00 -2.95 -2.98
CA GLN A 194 -19.21 -3.98 -2.32
C GLN A 194 -20.09 -4.76 -1.34
N LEU A 195 -20.11 -6.08 -1.48
CA LEU A 195 -20.95 -6.99 -0.71
C LEU A 195 -20.09 -8.04 -0.01
N TYR A 196 -20.19 -8.07 1.31
CA TYR A 196 -19.56 -9.05 2.18
C TYR A 196 -20.68 -9.80 2.92
N MET A 197 -21.11 -10.93 2.35
CA MET A 197 -22.31 -11.66 2.79
C MET A 197 -21.98 -13.13 2.97
N HIS A 198 -22.76 -13.84 3.80
CA HIS A 198 -22.49 -15.25 4.10
C HIS A 198 -23.54 -16.23 3.56
N THR A 199 -24.77 -15.81 3.31
CA THR A 199 -25.89 -16.76 3.13
C THR A 199 -26.81 -16.50 1.94
N HIS A 200 -26.60 -15.46 1.12
CA HIS A 200 -27.53 -15.13 0.03
C HIS A 200 -27.16 -15.69 -1.32
N THR A 201 -28.16 -16.22 -2.03
CA THR A 201 -28.08 -16.49 -3.47
C THR A 201 -28.06 -15.18 -4.26
N THR A 202 -27.19 -15.08 -5.25
CA THR A 202 -27.10 -13.89 -6.12
C THR A 202 -28.41 -13.59 -6.87
N SER A 203 -29.23 -14.62 -7.11
CA SER A 203 -30.56 -14.51 -7.70
C SER A 203 -31.54 -13.66 -6.90
N GLU A 204 -31.41 -13.57 -5.58
CA GLU A 204 -32.33 -12.81 -4.72
C GLU A 204 -32.12 -11.29 -4.80
N MET A 205 -30.93 -10.84 -5.21
CA MET A 205 -30.58 -9.41 -5.16
C MET A 205 -31.05 -8.62 -6.36
N ASP A 206 -31.33 -9.31 -7.48
CA ASP A 206 -31.71 -8.69 -8.74
C ASP A 206 -30.82 -7.49 -9.10
N LEU A 207 -29.51 -7.73 -9.14
CA LEU A 207 -28.50 -6.69 -9.39
C LEU A 207 -28.65 -6.02 -10.77
N SER A 208 -29.41 -6.65 -11.67
CA SER A 208 -29.77 -6.11 -12.98
C SER A 208 -30.46 -4.73 -12.91
N LYS A 209 -31.12 -4.42 -11.78
CA LYS A 209 -31.80 -3.14 -11.52
C LYS A 209 -30.84 -1.94 -11.38
N PHE A 210 -29.56 -2.16 -11.08
CA PHE A 210 -28.60 -1.07 -10.90
C PHE A 210 -27.94 -0.68 -12.23
N VAL A 211 -28.70 0.00 -13.09
CA VAL A 211 -28.28 0.36 -14.46
C VAL A 211 -27.03 1.25 -14.55
N SER A 212 -26.68 1.94 -13.46
CA SER A 212 -25.48 2.79 -13.37
C SER A 212 -24.29 2.09 -12.72
N LEU A 213 -24.44 0.83 -12.30
CA LEU A 213 -23.41 0.11 -11.57
C LEU A 213 -22.26 -0.23 -12.52
N THR A 214 -21.09 0.34 -12.27
CA THR A 214 -19.87 0.12 -13.05
C THR A 214 -18.85 -0.75 -12.33
N GLU A 215 -18.94 -0.88 -11.01
CA GLU A 215 -18.03 -1.64 -10.16
C GLU A 215 -18.80 -2.51 -9.16
N LEU A 216 -18.51 -3.81 -9.14
CA LEU A 216 -19.10 -4.76 -8.20
C LEU A 216 -18.02 -5.64 -7.58
N THR A 217 -18.00 -5.70 -6.25
CA THR A 217 -17.23 -6.69 -5.48
C THR A 217 -18.19 -7.54 -4.65
N CYS A 218 -18.20 -8.84 -4.85
CA CYS A 218 -19.02 -9.78 -4.10
C CYS A 218 -18.18 -11.00 -3.73
N LEU A 219 -17.64 -11.05 -2.52
CA LEU A 219 -16.68 -12.10 -2.13
C LEU A 219 -17.30 -13.48 -1.90
N TYR A 220 -18.61 -13.55 -1.76
CA TYR A 220 -19.34 -14.80 -1.59
C TYR A 220 -20.62 -14.74 -2.42
N ALA A 221 -20.58 -15.41 -3.56
CA ALA A 221 -21.63 -15.36 -4.58
C ALA A 221 -22.10 -16.77 -4.95
N PRO A 222 -23.00 -17.39 -4.17
CA PRO A 222 -23.58 -18.67 -4.56
C PRO A 222 -24.50 -18.50 -5.78
N ASN A 223 -24.57 -19.57 -6.58
CA ASN A 223 -25.46 -19.72 -7.72
C ASN A 223 -25.35 -18.61 -8.77
N PHE A 224 -24.13 -18.33 -9.21
CA PHE A 224 -23.88 -17.33 -10.23
C PHE A 224 -24.37 -17.81 -11.61
N GLY A 225 -25.40 -17.18 -12.15
CA GLY A 225 -26.03 -17.54 -13.41
C GLY A 225 -25.98 -16.45 -14.49
N PRO A 226 -26.25 -16.81 -15.76
CA PRO A 226 -26.29 -15.84 -16.86
C PRO A 226 -27.39 -14.79 -16.63
N GLY A 227 -27.09 -13.53 -16.95
CA GLY A 227 -28.07 -12.43 -16.92
C GLY A 227 -28.39 -11.84 -15.54
N LEU A 228 -27.78 -12.33 -14.46
CA LEU A 228 -27.99 -11.79 -13.10
C LEU A 228 -27.28 -10.46 -12.84
N LEU A 229 -26.28 -10.13 -13.66
CA LEU A 229 -25.45 -8.95 -13.49
C LEU A 229 -25.80 -7.84 -14.50
N PRO A 230 -25.68 -6.56 -14.09
CA PRO A 230 -25.93 -5.43 -14.98
C PRO A 230 -24.83 -5.32 -16.04
N SER A 231 -25.23 -5.10 -17.30
CA SER A 231 -24.32 -4.99 -18.46
C SER A 231 -23.47 -3.71 -18.46
N SER A 232 -23.76 -2.77 -17.56
CA SER A 232 -23.00 -1.54 -17.31
C SER A 232 -21.66 -1.79 -16.59
N LEU A 233 -21.45 -2.99 -16.02
CA LEU A 233 -20.23 -3.29 -15.26
C LEU A 233 -18.97 -3.15 -16.12
N THR A 234 -18.00 -2.44 -15.54
CA THR A 234 -16.65 -2.28 -16.08
C THR A 234 -15.61 -2.97 -15.20
N SER A 235 -15.92 -3.21 -13.92
CA SER A 235 -15.08 -3.94 -12.97
C SER A 235 -15.92 -4.92 -12.17
N LEU A 236 -15.49 -6.18 -12.11
CA LEU A 236 -16.15 -7.25 -11.36
C LEU A 236 -15.13 -8.07 -10.57
N THR A 237 -15.30 -8.12 -9.25
CA THR A 237 -14.60 -9.06 -8.37
C THR A 237 -15.63 -9.98 -7.75
N ILE A 238 -15.55 -11.28 -8.00
CA ILE A 238 -16.47 -12.27 -7.43
C ILE A 238 -15.71 -13.37 -6.73
N GLY A 239 -16.26 -13.86 -5.62
CA GLY A 239 -15.87 -15.11 -4.99
C GLY A 239 -16.98 -16.15 -5.09
N PRO A 240 -17.11 -16.86 -6.22
CA PRO A 240 -18.15 -17.86 -6.37
C PRO A 240 -17.76 -19.14 -5.60
N ILE A 241 -18.77 -19.82 -5.03
CA ILE A 241 -18.57 -21.10 -4.33
C ILE A 241 -18.27 -22.22 -5.34
N ASP A 242 -18.97 -22.21 -6.47
CA ASP A 242 -18.80 -23.18 -7.55
C ASP A 242 -18.23 -22.48 -8.79
N ILE A 243 -17.66 -23.24 -9.72
CA ILE A 243 -17.10 -22.67 -10.96
C ILE A 243 -18.25 -22.03 -11.76
N PRO A 244 -18.15 -20.74 -12.16
CA PRO A 244 -19.21 -20.09 -12.91
C PRO A 244 -19.56 -20.86 -14.19
N PRO A 245 -20.85 -21.00 -14.54
CA PRO A 245 -21.24 -21.67 -15.78
C PRO A 245 -20.65 -20.94 -16.98
N ARG A 246 -20.41 -21.68 -18.07
CA ARG A 246 -19.74 -21.16 -19.27
C ARG A 246 -20.31 -19.82 -19.77
N ASN A 247 -21.63 -19.64 -19.69
CA ASN A 247 -22.33 -18.46 -20.19
C ASN A 247 -22.51 -17.32 -19.16
N ALA A 248 -21.93 -17.44 -17.96
CA ALA A 248 -22.12 -16.51 -16.85
C ALA A 248 -21.83 -15.04 -17.20
N PHE A 249 -20.84 -14.79 -18.06
CA PHE A 249 -20.35 -13.44 -18.34
C PHE A 249 -20.79 -12.86 -19.68
N LEU A 250 -21.60 -13.58 -20.48
CA LEU A 250 -21.91 -13.19 -21.87
C LEU A 250 -22.53 -11.78 -22.00
N SER A 251 -23.30 -11.32 -21.00
CA SER A 251 -23.95 -10.00 -21.02
C SER A 251 -23.01 -8.84 -20.68
N LEU A 252 -21.83 -9.10 -20.11
CA LEU A 252 -20.93 -8.09 -19.55
C LEU A 252 -19.99 -7.48 -20.60
N THR A 253 -20.51 -7.11 -21.76
CA THR A 253 -19.73 -6.61 -22.89
C THR A 253 -18.95 -5.31 -22.59
N SER A 254 -19.27 -4.61 -21.50
CA SER A 254 -18.56 -3.41 -21.02
C SER A 254 -17.39 -3.72 -20.06
N LEU A 255 -17.20 -4.98 -19.67
CA LEU A 255 -16.26 -5.36 -18.63
C LEU A 255 -14.81 -5.14 -19.05
N VAL A 256 -14.05 -4.47 -18.18
CA VAL A 256 -12.63 -4.12 -18.37
C VAL A 256 -11.74 -4.88 -17.40
N TYR A 257 -12.20 -5.09 -16.16
CA TYR A 257 -11.49 -5.80 -15.11
C TYR A 257 -12.36 -6.94 -14.56
N LEU A 258 -11.80 -8.14 -14.51
CA LEU A 258 -12.45 -9.32 -13.93
C LEU A 258 -11.50 -10.04 -12.98
N THR A 259 -11.95 -10.26 -11.75
CA THR A 259 -11.28 -11.11 -10.76
C THR A 259 -12.25 -12.18 -10.27
N ILE A 260 -11.84 -13.45 -10.33
CA ILE A 260 -12.61 -14.59 -9.84
C ILE A 260 -11.77 -15.28 -8.76
N ASN A 261 -12.35 -15.42 -7.55
CA ASN A 261 -11.75 -16.09 -6.40
C ASN A 261 -12.58 -17.34 -6.07
N ILE A 262 -12.20 -18.50 -6.61
CA ILE A 262 -12.93 -19.74 -6.39
C ILE A 262 -12.53 -20.30 -5.03
N ASP A 263 -13.53 -20.57 -4.19
CA ASP A 263 -13.38 -21.21 -2.89
C ASP A 263 -14.18 -22.52 -2.92
N ASN A 264 -13.68 -23.50 -3.69
CA ASN A 264 -14.40 -24.75 -3.92
C ASN A 264 -13.61 -25.96 -3.40
N GLU A 265 -14.20 -26.71 -2.48
CA GLU A 265 -13.71 -28.01 -2.01
C GLU A 265 -14.49 -29.19 -2.63
N LYS A 266 -15.52 -28.94 -3.45
CA LYS A 266 -16.40 -30.01 -3.92
C LYS A 266 -15.77 -30.85 -5.04
N GLU A 267 -16.00 -32.16 -4.95
CA GLU A 267 -15.73 -33.11 -6.04
C GLU A 267 -16.52 -32.73 -7.29
N LEU A 268 -15.85 -32.74 -8.44
CA LEU A 268 -16.44 -32.32 -9.71
C LEU A 268 -17.28 -33.42 -10.37
N GLU A 269 -18.26 -32.96 -11.14
CA GLU A 269 -19.04 -33.75 -12.09
C GLU A 269 -18.18 -34.25 -13.27
N ASP A 270 -18.69 -35.20 -14.06
CA ASP A 270 -17.97 -35.89 -15.15
C ASP A 270 -17.47 -34.99 -16.30
N GLN A 271 -17.92 -33.73 -16.39
CA GLN A 271 -17.51 -32.80 -17.45
C GLN A 271 -16.47 -31.78 -16.94
N PRO A 272 -15.39 -31.52 -17.71
CA PRO A 272 -14.40 -30.54 -17.30
C PRO A 272 -15.04 -29.14 -17.26
N PRO A 273 -14.88 -28.41 -16.15
CA PRO A 273 -15.42 -27.07 -16.02
C PRO A 273 -14.81 -26.11 -17.04
N SER A 274 -15.60 -25.16 -17.54
CA SER A 274 -15.12 -24.17 -18.50
C SER A 274 -15.66 -22.77 -18.24
N ILE A 275 -14.80 -21.77 -18.43
CA ILE A 275 -15.11 -20.34 -18.29
C ILE A 275 -14.91 -19.68 -19.66
N ASP A 276 -15.97 -19.10 -20.21
CA ASP A 276 -15.92 -18.44 -21.52
C ASP A 276 -15.92 -16.91 -21.38
N LEU A 277 -14.79 -16.29 -21.73
CA LEU A 277 -14.60 -14.84 -21.71
C LEU A 277 -14.43 -14.27 -23.12
N GLU A 278 -14.57 -15.07 -24.18
CA GLU A 278 -14.24 -14.67 -25.54
C GLU A 278 -15.07 -13.47 -26.03
N SER A 279 -16.32 -13.37 -25.59
CA SER A 279 -17.23 -12.26 -25.92
C SER A 279 -16.86 -10.92 -25.27
N LEU A 280 -15.98 -10.93 -24.26
CA LEU A 280 -15.59 -9.75 -23.47
C LEU A 280 -14.49 -8.94 -24.15
N HIS A 281 -14.76 -8.45 -25.35
CA HIS A 281 -13.81 -7.70 -26.21
C HIS A 281 -13.22 -6.41 -25.61
N LYS A 282 -13.75 -5.91 -24.47
CA LYS A 282 -13.20 -4.77 -23.71
C LYS A 282 -12.35 -5.19 -22.51
N LEU A 283 -12.27 -6.48 -22.21
CA LEU A 283 -11.55 -7.01 -21.06
C LEU A 283 -10.06 -6.75 -21.22
N LYS A 284 -9.47 -6.01 -20.28
CA LYS A 284 -8.05 -5.65 -20.25
C LYS A 284 -7.27 -6.40 -19.18
N SER A 285 -7.92 -6.74 -18.06
CA SER A 285 -7.29 -7.47 -16.95
C SER A 285 -8.18 -8.62 -16.50
N PHE A 286 -7.58 -9.80 -16.37
CA PHE A 286 -8.21 -10.99 -15.84
C PHE A 286 -7.33 -11.61 -14.76
N GLU A 287 -7.94 -11.94 -13.62
CA GLU A 287 -7.31 -12.62 -12.49
C GLU A 287 -8.18 -13.80 -12.04
N LEU A 288 -7.57 -14.98 -11.97
CA LEU A 288 -8.19 -16.18 -11.42
C LEU A 288 -7.35 -16.70 -10.26
N ASN A 289 -7.97 -16.72 -9.08
CA ASN A 289 -7.47 -17.37 -7.88
C ASN A 289 -8.30 -18.62 -7.63
N ASP A 290 -7.64 -19.77 -7.62
CA ASP A 290 -8.26 -21.05 -7.28
C ASP A 290 -7.18 -21.89 -6.58
N PRO A 291 -7.36 -22.22 -5.29
CA PRO A 291 -6.36 -22.94 -4.52
C PRO A 291 -6.35 -24.44 -4.84
N ALA A 292 -7.36 -24.97 -5.54
CA ALA A 292 -7.45 -26.38 -5.83
C ALA A 292 -6.46 -26.82 -6.93
N GLU A 293 -6.00 -28.07 -6.84
CA GLU A 293 -5.06 -28.68 -7.77
C GLU A 293 -5.63 -29.91 -8.48
N THR A 294 -6.84 -30.34 -8.12
CA THR A 294 -7.38 -31.66 -8.47
C THR A 294 -8.05 -31.73 -9.84
N TYR A 295 -8.26 -30.60 -10.51
CA TYR A 295 -9.05 -30.55 -11.75
C TYR A 295 -8.45 -29.66 -12.83
N CYS A 296 -9.17 -29.51 -13.95
CA CYS A 296 -8.76 -28.63 -15.04
C CYS A 296 -9.93 -27.75 -15.51
N ILE A 297 -9.77 -26.43 -15.40
CA ILE A 297 -10.66 -25.38 -15.90
C ILE A 297 -10.17 -24.94 -17.27
N GLU A 298 -10.95 -25.19 -18.32
CA GLU A 298 -10.69 -24.60 -19.64
C GLU A 298 -11.16 -23.14 -19.65
N ILE A 299 -10.27 -22.21 -20.04
CA ILE A 299 -10.60 -20.78 -20.11
C ILE A 299 -10.45 -20.28 -21.55
N SER A 300 -11.53 -19.72 -22.09
CA SER A 300 -11.51 -18.99 -23.36
C SER A 300 -11.27 -17.52 -23.09
N ILE A 301 -10.24 -16.92 -23.72
CA ILE A 301 -9.78 -15.55 -23.40
C ILE A 301 -9.89 -14.63 -24.63
N PRO A 302 -10.36 -13.37 -24.48
CA PRO A 302 -10.46 -12.44 -25.60
C PRO A 302 -9.09 -11.85 -25.99
N PRO A 303 -8.87 -11.50 -27.27
CA PRO A 303 -7.61 -10.95 -27.76
C PRO A 303 -7.27 -9.55 -27.22
N SER A 304 -8.22 -8.87 -26.57
CA SER A 304 -8.07 -7.54 -25.98
C SER A 304 -7.25 -7.51 -24.68
N LEU A 305 -6.97 -8.68 -24.09
CA LEU A 305 -6.41 -8.80 -22.76
C LEU A 305 -4.96 -8.27 -22.70
N LYS A 306 -4.67 -7.42 -21.71
CA LYS A 306 -3.35 -6.82 -21.46
C LYS A 306 -2.64 -7.38 -20.23
N ILE A 307 -3.41 -7.78 -19.22
CA ILE A 307 -2.91 -8.33 -17.95
C ILE A 307 -3.63 -9.64 -17.67
N LEU A 308 -2.86 -10.71 -17.49
CA LEU A 308 -3.37 -12.02 -17.13
C LEU A 308 -2.67 -12.49 -15.87
N LYS A 309 -3.45 -12.86 -14.86
CA LYS A 309 -2.96 -13.45 -13.60
C LYS A 309 -3.65 -14.78 -13.33
N LEU A 310 -2.88 -15.85 -13.30
CA LEU A 310 -3.35 -17.21 -13.08
C LEU A 310 -2.62 -17.78 -11.87
N TRP A 311 -3.32 -17.88 -10.76
CA TRP A 311 -2.78 -18.37 -9.48
C TRP A 311 -3.22 -19.81 -9.17
N SER A 312 -3.81 -20.50 -10.14
CA SER A 312 -4.24 -21.91 -10.07
C SER A 312 -3.41 -22.78 -11.03
N GLU A 313 -3.07 -24.00 -10.62
CA GLU A 313 -2.38 -25.01 -11.47
C GLU A 313 -3.36 -25.76 -12.38
N SER A 314 -4.64 -25.61 -12.08
CA SER A 314 -5.77 -26.26 -12.73
C SER A 314 -6.26 -25.51 -13.97
N VAL A 315 -5.57 -24.48 -14.45
CA VAL A 315 -6.03 -23.69 -15.61
C VAL A 315 -5.46 -24.22 -16.92
N LEU A 316 -6.30 -24.34 -17.95
CA LEU A 316 -5.89 -24.58 -19.34
C LEU A 316 -6.37 -23.44 -20.23
N ILE A 317 -5.45 -22.82 -20.97
CA ILE A 317 -5.79 -21.91 -22.08
C ILE A 317 -5.48 -22.65 -23.38
N PRO A 318 -6.51 -23.08 -24.13
CA PRO A 318 -6.30 -23.79 -25.38
C PRO A 318 -5.39 -23.01 -26.35
N PRO A 319 -4.44 -23.68 -27.05
CA PRO A 319 -3.48 -23.00 -27.94
C PRO A 319 -4.10 -22.18 -29.08
N ARG A 320 -5.37 -22.43 -29.42
CA ARG A 320 -6.14 -21.66 -30.41
C ARG A 320 -6.32 -20.19 -30.02
N TYR A 321 -6.24 -19.87 -28.73
CA TYR A 321 -6.39 -18.51 -28.24
C TYR A 321 -5.06 -17.76 -28.29
N THR A 322 -4.97 -16.80 -29.21
CA THR A 322 -3.83 -15.88 -29.29
C THR A 322 -4.08 -14.66 -28.40
N LEU A 323 -3.06 -14.20 -27.68
CA LEU A 323 -3.10 -13.05 -26.79
C LEU A 323 -2.18 -11.93 -27.32
N PRO A 324 -2.51 -11.33 -28.48
CA PRO A 324 -1.61 -10.44 -29.19
C PRO A 324 -1.28 -9.16 -28.40
N LEU A 325 -2.18 -8.70 -27.52
CA LEU A 325 -2.03 -7.47 -26.75
C LEU A 325 -1.55 -7.68 -25.32
N LEU A 326 -1.21 -8.91 -24.93
CA LEU A 326 -0.82 -9.23 -23.55
C LEU A 326 0.53 -8.58 -23.21
N GLU A 327 0.53 -7.72 -22.20
CA GLU A 327 1.74 -7.01 -21.74
C GLU A 327 2.31 -7.59 -20.45
N LYS A 328 1.46 -8.18 -19.58
CA LYS A 328 1.85 -8.73 -18.29
C LYS A 328 1.22 -10.10 -18.06
N LEU A 329 2.04 -11.10 -17.79
CA LEU A 329 1.61 -12.43 -17.40
C LEU A 329 2.14 -12.76 -16.00
N TYR A 330 1.25 -13.19 -15.12
CA TYR A 330 1.55 -13.76 -13.82
C TYR A 330 0.98 -15.17 -13.82
N VAL A 331 1.84 -16.16 -13.61
CA VAL A 331 1.48 -17.56 -13.84
C VAL A 331 2.31 -18.45 -12.94
N LYS A 332 1.73 -19.54 -12.44
CA LYS A 332 2.50 -20.61 -11.79
C LYS A 332 3.41 -21.29 -12.80
N GLN A 333 4.63 -21.63 -12.41
CA GLN A 333 5.64 -22.26 -13.29
C GLN A 333 5.09 -23.47 -14.05
N ARG A 334 4.38 -24.34 -13.34
CA ARG A 334 3.86 -25.61 -13.85
C ARG A 334 2.93 -25.45 -15.05
N LEU A 335 2.15 -24.36 -15.12
CA LEU A 335 1.29 -24.09 -16.27
C LEU A 335 2.08 -23.89 -17.57
N LEU A 336 3.32 -23.39 -17.48
CA LEU A 336 4.20 -23.25 -18.65
C LEU A 336 4.89 -24.58 -18.99
N ILE A 337 5.33 -25.33 -17.98
CA ILE A 337 5.98 -26.65 -18.15
C ILE A 337 5.00 -27.65 -18.77
N ASP A 338 3.77 -27.71 -18.27
CA ASP A 338 2.73 -28.61 -18.76
C ASP A 338 2.17 -28.18 -20.13
N GLY A 339 2.61 -27.05 -20.68
CA GLY A 339 2.08 -26.49 -21.93
C GLY A 339 0.61 -26.02 -21.84
N LYS A 340 0.04 -25.93 -20.63
CA LYS A 340 -1.32 -25.42 -20.37
C LYS A 340 -1.46 -23.94 -20.72
N VAL A 341 -0.35 -23.20 -20.67
CA VAL A 341 -0.22 -21.82 -21.14
C VAL A 341 1.04 -21.71 -21.99
N THR A 342 0.90 -21.25 -23.24
CA THR A 342 2.04 -21.07 -24.14
C THR A 342 2.45 -19.60 -24.29
N LEU A 343 3.75 -19.32 -24.12
CA LEU A 343 4.30 -17.98 -24.32
C LEU A 343 4.32 -17.57 -25.81
N LEU A 344 4.26 -18.54 -26.73
CA LEU A 344 4.24 -18.27 -28.18
C LEU A 344 2.99 -17.48 -28.59
N SER A 345 1.88 -17.65 -27.88
CA SER A 345 0.63 -16.90 -28.10
C SER A 345 0.70 -15.45 -27.61
N CYS A 346 1.80 -15.03 -26.96
CA CYS A 346 1.92 -13.75 -26.26
C CYS A 346 3.07 -12.87 -26.81
N PRO A 347 3.03 -12.44 -28.08
CA PRO A 347 4.17 -11.78 -28.72
C PRO A 347 4.58 -10.45 -28.07
N MET A 348 3.65 -9.73 -27.43
CA MET A 348 3.89 -8.39 -26.87
C MET A 348 4.21 -8.37 -25.37
N ILE A 349 4.47 -9.52 -24.74
CA ILE A 349 4.69 -9.60 -23.29
C ILE A 349 5.92 -8.80 -22.85
N LYS A 350 5.73 -7.88 -21.91
CA LYS A 350 6.79 -7.01 -21.36
C LYS A 350 7.20 -7.43 -19.93
N LYS A 351 6.28 -8.02 -19.18
CA LYS A 351 6.51 -8.51 -17.81
C LYS A 351 6.02 -9.94 -17.66
N LEU A 352 6.91 -10.81 -17.18
CA LEU A 352 6.61 -12.19 -16.80
C LEU A 352 6.90 -12.39 -15.31
N TYR A 353 5.93 -12.94 -14.58
CA TYR A 353 6.07 -13.35 -13.19
C TYR A 353 5.77 -14.84 -13.11
N LEU A 354 6.78 -15.62 -12.72
CA LEU A 354 6.68 -17.06 -12.48
C LEU A 354 6.54 -17.28 -10.98
N ASP A 355 5.37 -17.77 -10.59
CA ASP A 355 5.05 -18.10 -9.21
C ASP A 355 5.30 -19.58 -8.92
N ASN A 356 5.46 -19.91 -7.64
CA ASN A 356 5.59 -21.27 -7.15
C ASN A 356 6.57 -22.14 -7.96
N CYS A 357 7.79 -21.64 -8.20
CA CYS A 357 8.77 -22.39 -8.98
C CYS A 357 9.39 -23.51 -8.13
N ILE A 358 9.03 -24.75 -8.44
CA ILE A 358 9.40 -25.96 -7.71
C ILE A 358 10.11 -27.01 -8.58
N GLU A 359 10.29 -26.75 -9.88
CA GLU A 359 10.94 -27.65 -10.83
C GLU A 359 12.00 -26.89 -11.66
N GLU A 360 12.90 -27.61 -12.34
CA GLU A 360 13.81 -26.98 -13.30
C GLU A 360 13.01 -26.42 -14.48
N ILE A 361 13.25 -25.16 -14.86
CA ILE A 361 12.63 -24.58 -16.06
C ILE A 361 13.29 -25.20 -17.29
N PRO A 362 12.57 -26.01 -18.10
CA PRO A 362 13.18 -26.66 -19.24
C PRO A 362 13.67 -25.65 -20.29
N ALA A 363 14.80 -25.95 -20.93
CA ALA A 363 15.41 -25.08 -21.96
C ALA A 363 14.49 -24.82 -23.18
N HIS A 364 13.50 -25.67 -23.42
CA HIS A 364 12.54 -25.50 -24.51
C HIS A 364 11.48 -24.42 -24.23
N ILE A 365 11.33 -23.97 -22.97
CA ILE A 365 10.46 -22.84 -22.63
C ILE A 365 11.15 -21.55 -23.06
N MET A 366 10.92 -21.16 -24.31
CA MET A 366 11.49 -19.93 -24.87
C MET A 366 10.77 -18.71 -24.30
N ILE A 367 11.46 -17.94 -23.46
CA ILE A 367 10.95 -16.63 -23.02
C ILE A 367 11.06 -15.65 -24.19
N PRO A 368 9.96 -14.98 -24.57
CA PRO A 368 9.98 -14.00 -25.64
C PRO A 368 11.02 -12.90 -25.39
N SER A 369 11.73 -12.53 -26.46
CA SER A 369 12.70 -11.41 -26.45
C SER A 369 12.05 -10.03 -26.24
N THR A 370 10.72 -9.97 -26.08
CA THR A 370 9.98 -8.77 -25.69
C THR A 370 9.93 -8.58 -24.17
N VAL A 371 10.23 -9.61 -23.38
CA VAL A 371 10.22 -9.53 -21.91
C VAL A 371 11.32 -8.60 -21.41
N LYS A 372 10.91 -7.52 -20.74
CA LYS A 372 11.80 -6.53 -20.11
C LYS A 372 11.92 -6.71 -18.61
N LYS A 373 10.93 -7.34 -17.98
CA LYS A 373 10.87 -7.58 -16.52
C LYS A 373 10.54 -9.04 -16.26
N LEU A 374 11.42 -9.75 -15.58
CA LEU A 374 11.22 -11.14 -15.18
C LEU A 374 11.29 -11.23 -13.65
N SER A 375 10.28 -11.87 -13.08
CA SER A 375 10.23 -12.21 -11.66
C SER A 375 10.01 -13.71 -11.53
N ILE A 376 10.76 -14.36 -10.65
CA ILE A 376 10.70 -15.80 -10.40
C ILE A 376 10.65 -15.98 -8.89
N ASP A 377 9.65 -16.68 -8.38
CA ASP A 377 9.53 -17.03 -6.96
C ASP A 377 9.86 -18.51 -6.73
N LYS A 378 11.03 -18.77 -6.13
CA LYS A 378 11.63 -20.10 -5.98
C LYS A 378 11.46 -20.62 -4.55
N PHE A 379 10.70 -21.71 -4.37
CA PHE A 379 10.44 -22.27 -3.03
C PHE A 379 11.40 -23.39 -2.63
N ILE A 380 11.96 -24.12 -3.60
CA ILE A 380 12.83 -25.29 -3.39
C ILE A 380 14.31 -24.91 -3.25
N LYS A 381 15.18 -25.85 -2.88
CA LYS A 381 16.62 -25.57 -2.68
C LYS A 381 17.41 -25.75 -3.97
N GLU A 382 17.01 -26.74 -4.77
CA GLU A 382 17.65 -27.18 -6.01
C GLU A 382 17.60 -26.06 -7.04
N ASP A 383 18.60 -26.00 -7.92
CA ASP A 383 18.69 -24.97 -8.94
C ASP A 383 17.60 -25.16 -9.99
N ILE A 384 16.84 -24.10 -10.27
CA ILE A 384 15.71 -24.16 -11.22
C ILE A 384 16.06 -23.54 -12.58
N LEU A 385 17.16 -22.78 -12.67
CA LEU A 385 17.55 -22.07 -13.89
C LEU A 385 18.54 -22.85 -14.75
N GLY A 386 18.98 -24.07 -14.39
CA GLY A 386 19.87 -24.96 -15.16
C GLY A 386 20.46 -24.37 -16.46
N GLN A 387 19.80 -24.64 -17.60
CA GLN A 387 20.16 -24.14 -18.95
C GLN A 387 19.32 -22.94 -19.43
N PHE A 388 18.69 -22.23 -18.51
CA PHE A 388 17.78 -21.14 -18.80
C PHE A 388 18.51 -19.93 -19.41
N LEU A 389 18.06 -19.52 -20.60
CA LEU A 389 18.60 -18.37 -21.30
C LEU A 389 17.74 -17.13 -21.06
N PHE A 390 18.32 -16.12 -20.41
CA PHE A 390 17.65 -14.83 -20.24
C PHE A 390 17.51 -14.09 -21.58
N PRO A 391 16.36 -13.46 -21.85
CA PRO A 391 16.20 -12.68 -23.07
C PRO A 391 17.14 -11.45 -23.06
N PRO A 392 17.74 -11.08 -24.19
CA PRO A 392 18.70 -9.97 -24.28
C PRO A 392 18.08 -8.59 -24.03
N SER A 393 16.74 -8.49 -24.00
CA SER A 393 15.95 -7.31 -23.68
C SER A 393 15.74 -7.09 -22.18
N LEU A 394 16.16 -8.04 -21.34
CA LEU A 394 15.82 -8.06 -19.93
C LEU A 394 16.50 -6.89 -19.20
N THR A 395 15.69 -6.00 -18.61
CA THR A 395 16.17 -4.83 -17.87
C THR A 395 15.99 -4.98 -16.37
N HIS A 396 15.02 -5.79 -15.93
CA HIS A 396 14.73 -6.04 -14.52
C HIS A 396 14.63 -7.54 -14.27
N LEU A 397 15.43 -8.04 -13.33
CA LEU A 397 15.37 -9.42 -12.86
C LEU A 397 15.09 -9.44 -11.35
N SER A 398 14.15 -10.27 -10.93
CA SER A 398 13.81 -10.48 -9.53
C SER A 398 13.71 -11.97 -9.23
N LEU A 399 14.67 -12.52 -8.51
CA LEU A 399 14.65 -13.87 -7.98
C LEU A 399 14.30 -13.81 -6.49
N LEU A 400 13.08 -14.25 -6.17
CA LEU A 400 12.54 -14.34 -4.82
C LEU A 400 12.72 -15.78 -4.31
N GLY A 401 12.67 -15.96 -2.99
CA GLY A 401 12.79 -17.29 -2.39
C GLY A 401 14.23 -17.72 -2.13
N ARG A 402 14.64 -18.95 -2.49
CA ARG A 402 16.00 -19.47 -2.20
C ARG A 402 17.08 -18.90 -3.13
N TYR A 403 18.35 -19.10 -2.77
CA TYR A 403 19.48 -18.74 -3.64
C TYR A 403 19.36 -19.50 -4.96
N GLU A 404 19.68 -18.82 -6.06
CA GLU A 404 19.70 -19.38 -7.40
C GLU A 404 20.96 -18.85 -8.10
N PRO A 405 21.91 -19.71 -8.48
CA PRO A 405 23.11 -19.29 -9.19
C PRO A 405 22.74 -18.85 -10.61
N ILE A 406 23.27 -17.71 -11.04
CA ILE A 406 23.11 -17.23 -12.42
C ILE A 406 24.47 -17.24 -13.11
N GLN A 407 24.59 -18.04 -14.17
CA GLN A 407 25.84 -18.15 -14.92
C GLN A 407 26.13 -16.90 -15.76
N SER A 408 25.12 -16.29 -16.39
CA SER A 408 25.29 -15.08 -17.20
C SER A 408 24.10 -14.13 -17.07
N LEU A 409 24.39 -12.88 -16.72
CA LEU A 409 23.40 -11.81 -16.70
C LEU A 409 23.45 -11.04 -18.03
N PRO A 410 22.30 -10.68 -18.62
CA PRO A 410 22.29 -9.90 -19.84
C PRO A 410 22.85 -8.48 -19.60
N LYS A 411 23.62 -7.96 -20.56
CA LYS A 411 24.23 -6.62 -20.46
C LYS A 411 23.22 -5.49 -20.31
N SER A 412 21.97 -5.70 -20.73
CA SER A 412 20.85 -4.76 -20.61
C SER A 412 20.29 -4.61 -19.19
N LEU A 413 20.72 -5.44 -18.23
CA LEU A 413 20.15 -5.48 -16.89
C LEU A 413 20.51 -4.21 -16.09
N ILE A 414 19.48 -3.47 -15.65
CA ILE A 414 19.63 -2.25 -14.85
C ILE A 414 19.17 -2.42 -13.40
N LYS A 415 18.29 -3.40 -13.14
CA LYS A 415 17.79 -3.72 -11.80
C LYS A 415 17.91 -5.21 -11.54
N LEU A 416 18.57 -5.57 -10.44
CA LEU A 416 18.67 -6.93 -9.95
C LEU A 416 18.13 -7.01 -8.53
N LYS A 417 17.17 -7.90 -8.29
CA LYS A 417 16.72 -8.33 -6.97
C LYS A 417 16.99 -9.81 -6.82
N GLN A 418 17.90 -10.21 -5.93
CA GLN A 418 18.31 -11.61 -5.83
C GLN A 418 18.98 -11.90 -4.48
N LYS A 419 18.89 -13.15 -4.03
CA LYS A 419 19.83 -13.68 -3.04
C LYS A 419 21.12 -14.03 -3.75
N ILE A 420 22.24 -13.38 -3.43
CA ILE A 420 23.53 -13.58 -4.12
C ILE A 420 24.51 -14.18 -3.12
N ASN A 421 25.21 -15.27 -3.48
CA ASN A 421 26.27 -15.83 -2.64
C ASN A 421 27.62 -15.16 -2.97
N GLU A 422 28.05 -15.13 -4.23
CA GLU A 422 29.34 -14.51 -4.66
C GLU A 422 29.39 -14.40 -6.21
N SER A 423 28.55 -13.57 -6.83
CA SER A 423 28.56 -13.43 -8.30
C SER A 423 29.07 -12.06 -8.77
N ALA A 424 29.77 -12.07 -9.91
CA ALA A 424 30.17 -10.84 -10.57
C ALA A 424 28.93 -10.03 -10.98
N LEU A 425 28.81 -8.82 -10.45
CA LEU A 425 27.71 -7.91 -10.75
C LEU A 425 27.91 -7.25 -12.12
N SER A 426 26.83 -7.07 -12.87
CA SER A 426 26.89 -6.31 -14.13
C SER A 426 27.26 -4.84 -13.86
N GLN A 427 28.22 -4.32 -14.62
CA GLN A 427 28.69 -2.93 -14.52
C GLN A 427 27.60 -1.90 -14.84
N HIS A 428 26.51 -2.29 -15.50
CA HIS A 428 25.40 -1.42 -15.89
C HIS A 428 24.28 -1.30 -14.85
N LEU A 429 24.38 -2.01 -13.72
CA LEU A 429 23.35 -2.00 -12.68
C LEU A 429 23.21 -0.62 -12.03
N LYS A 430 21.96 -0.16 -11.91
CA LYS A 430 21.57 1.08 -11.22
C LYS A 430 20.87 0.84 -9.89
N ILE A 431 20.20 -0.32 -9.77
CA ILE A 431 19.44 -0.72 -8.58
C ILE A 431 19.84 -2.15 -8.23
N LEU A 432 20.33 -2.34 -7.02
CA LEU A 432 20.64 -3.65 -6.44
C LEU A 432 19.78 -3.86 -5.20
N ASP A 433 18.99 -4.93 -5.19
CA ASP A 433 18.18 -5.37 -4.05
C ASP A 433 18.69 -6.75 -3.60
N TRP A 434 19.56 -6.73 -2.60
CA TRP A 434 20.37 -7.85 -2.17
C TRP A 434 19.79 -8.51 -0.93
N ASN A 435 19.51 -9.81 -1.05
CA ASN A 435 18.94 -10.62 0.01
C ASN A 435 19.92 -11.71 0.45
N LEU A 436 20.85 -11.45 1.37
CA LEU A 436 21.86 -12.44 1.77
C LEU A 436 21.52 -13.12 3.10
N VAL A 437 21.51 -14.46 3.12
CA VAL A 437 21.16 -15.20 4.34
C VAL A 437 22.34 -15.35 5.31
N ASN A 438 23.60 -15.35 4.87
CA ASN A 438 24.78 -15.43 5.74
C ASN A 438 25.98 -14.67 5.11
N PHE A 439 26.34 -13.51 5.66
CA PHE A 439 27.53 -12.75 5.21
C PHE A 439 28.76 -13.22 5.99
N THR A 440 29.67 -13.96 5.36
CA THR A 440 31.02 -14.19 5.90
C THR A 440 32.00 -13.32 5.09
N SER A 441 32.58 -12.30 5.73
CA SER A 441 33.44 -11.26 5.12
C SER A 441 34.53 -11.86 4.22
N ASN A 442 34.90 -11.25 3.08
CA ASN A 442 35.65 -10.01 2.99
C ASN A 442 35.60 -9.47 1.55
N ASN A 443 34.40 -9.28 0.98
CA ASN A 443 34.29 -9.00 -0.45
C ASN A 443 34.75 -7.57 -0.79
N ASP A 444 35.75 -7.50 -1.66
CA ASP A 444 36.31 -6.28 -2.22
C ASP A 444 35.23 -5.38 -2.83
N ASN A 445 35.48 -4.07 -2.77
CA ASN A 445 34.60 -2.93 -3.10
C ASN A 445 34.08 -2.84 -4.56
N ASN A 446 33.78 -3.96 -5.21
CA ASN A 446 33.44 -4.05 -6.63
C ASN A 446 31.96 -3.75 -6.90
N TYR A 447 31.46 -2.63 -6.38
CA TYR A 447 30.13 -2.15 -6.74
C TYR A 447 30.10 -1.60 -8.17
N PRO A 448 29.00 -1.81 -8.91
CA PRO A 448 28.79 -1.17 -10.21
C PRO A 448 28.91 0.37 -10.09
N PRO A 449 29.62 1.04 -11.01
CA PRO A 449 29.90 2.48 -10.93
C PRO A 449 28.67 3.37 -11.12
N HIS A 450 27.51 2.80 -11.45
CA HIS A 450 26.24 3.49 -11.67
C HIS A 450 25.14 3.13 -10.66
N LEU A 451 25.50 2.46 -9.56
CA LEU A 451 24.57 2.02 -8.52
C LEU A 451 24.00 3.20 -7.69
N THR A 452 22.79 3.63 -8.04
CA THR A 452 22.08 4.74 -7.37
C THR A 452 21.18 4.30 -6.22
N THR A 453 20.75 3.04 -6.21
CA THR A 453 19.92 2.46 -5.14
C THR A 453 20.53 1.15 -4.69
N LEU A 454 20.83 1.05 -3.40
CA LEU A 454 21.37 -0.14 -2.76
C LEU A 454 20.43 -0.56 -1.63
N ASN A 455 19.81 -1.73 -1.78
CA ASN A 455 18.94 -2.31 -0.77
C ASN A 455 19.53 -3.60 -0.20
N LEU A 456 19.64 -3.64 1.13
CA LEU A 456 20.32 -4.63 1.94
C LEU A 456 19.45 -5.10 3.13
N PHE A 457 18.12 -4.88 3.10
CA PHE A 457 17.22 -5.23 4.21
C PHE A 457 17.28 -6.70 4.66
N ASN A 458 17.57 -7.60 3.73
CA ASN A 458 17.51 -9.02 4.01
C ASN A 458 18.88 -9.61 4.32
N ILE A 459 19.90 -8.78 4.56
CA ILE A 459 21.20 -9.25 5.03
C ILE A 459 21.16 -9.46 6.55
N GLN A 460 21.50 -10.69 6.96
CA GLN A 460 21.62 -11.10 8.37
C GLN A 460 23.09 -11.25 8.78
N GLY A 461 23.36 -11.11 10.07
CA GLY A 461 24.68 -11.30 10.68
C GLY A 461 25.46 -10.00 10.89
N ASP A 462 26.67 -10.11 11.45
CA ASP A 462 27.55 -8.97 11.74
C ASP A 462 28.41 -8.63 10.52
N PHE A 463 27.96 -7.67 9.71
CA PHE A 463 28.71 -7.17 8.56
C PHE A 463 28.80 -5.66 8.59
N THR A 464 29.88 -5.15 8.00
CA THR A 464 30.03 -3.73 7.68
C THR A 464 30.03 -3.54 6.17
N ILE A 465 29.45 -2.43 5.72
CA ILE A 465 29.35 -2.10 4.30
C ILE A 465 30.11 -0.82 3.98
N GLN A 466 30.75 -0.81 2.81
CA GLN A 466 31.15 0.42 2.14
C GLN A 466 30.05 0.83 1.17
N ILE A 467 29.65 2.09 1.21
CA ILE A 467 28.53 2.60 0.41
C ILE A 467 29.09 3.29 -0.83
N PRO A 468 28.66 2.93 -2.05
CA PRO A 468 29.12 3.57 -3.27
C PRO A 468 28.88 5.09 -3.25
N PRO A 469 29.84 5.94 -3.68
CA PRO A 469 29.74 7.40 -3.59
C PRO A 469 28.50 8.03 -4.28
N ILE A 470 27.92 7.35 -5.25
CA ILE A 470 26.77 7.81 -6.03
C ILE A 470 25.41 7.32 -5.50
N THR A 471 25.41 6.56 -4.40
CA THR A 471 24.18 6.03 -3.80
C THR A 471 23.28 7.18 -3.35
N LYS A 472 22.03 7.18 -3.81
CA LYS A 472 21.00 8.14 -3.41
C LYS A 472 20.03 7.57 -2.40
N ASN A 473 19.67 6.30 -2.60
CA ASN A 473 18.75 5.54 -1.77
C ASN A 473 19.49 4.35 -1.17
N LEU A 474 19.61 4.34 0.15
CA LEU A 474 20.22 3.26 0.90
C LEU A 474 19.16 2.61 1.78
N SER A 475 19.07 1.28 1.73
CA SER A 475 18.20 0.49 2.57
C SER A 475 19.04 -0.56 3.29
N ILE A 476 19.06 -0.57 4.62
CA ILE A 476 19.91 -1.43 5.45
C ILE A 476 19.14 -2.08 6.58
N SER A 477 19.61 -3.24 7.02
CA SER A 477 19.15 -3.93 8.21
C SER A 477 20.07 -3.64 9.39
N LEU A 478 19.51 -3.22 10.52
CA LEU A 478 20.24 -2.92 11.75
C LEU A 478 19.92 -3.97 12.81
N ASP A 479 20.96 -4.53 13.43
CA ASP A 479 20.84 -5.37 14.61
C ASP A 479 20.88 -4.51 15.89
N PRO A 480 20.22 -4.97 16.97
CA PRO A 480 20.18 -4.22 18.21
C PRO A 480 21.50 -4.43 18.97
N ILE A 481 22.07 -3.34 19.47
CA ILE A 481 23.15 -3.41 20.47
C ILE A 481 22.51 -3.88 21.77
N GLN A 482 22.78 -5.13 22.15
CA GLN A 482 22.21 -5.73 23.35
C GLN A 482 22.83 -5.09 24.59
N SER A 483 21.96 -4.54 25.43
CA SER A 483 22.29 -4.16 26.80
C SER A 483 21.38 -4.96 27.74
N PRO A 484 21.94 -5.60 28.79
CA PRO A 484 21.21 -6.57 29.60
C PRO A 484 19.97 -5.99 30.30
N ASN A 485 19.96 -4.69 30.60
CA ASN A 485 18.91 -4.05 31.41
C ASN A 485 18.22 -2.85 30.74
N THR A 486 18.48 -2.59 29.46
CA THR A 486 17.91 -1.42 28.78
C THR A 486 17.20 -1.79 27.48
N HIS A 487 16.46 -0.82 26.95
CA HIS A 487 15.91 -0.89 25.60
C HIS A 487 17.03 -1.20 24.59
N PRO A 488 16.79 -2.08 23.61
CA PRO A 488 17.74 -2.32 22.54
C PRO A 488 18.01 -1.03 21.78
N ILE A 489 19.29 -0.75 21.54
CA ILE A 489 19.73 0.46 20.86
C ILE A 489 20.11 0.09 19.42
N TYR A 490 19.48 0.74 18.46
CA TYR A 490 19.79 0.64 17.04
C TYR A 490 20.61 1.85 16.64
N SER A 491 21.73 1.59 15.96
CA SER A 491 22.69 2.59 15.51
C SER A 491 23.07 2.24 14.07
N ILE A 492 23.19 3.23 13.20
CA ILE A 492 23.66 2.98 11.84
C ILE A 492 25.16 2.62 11.83
N THR A 493 25.90 3.03 12.86
CA THR A 493 27.33 2.69 12.99
C THR A 493 27.60 1.20 13.22
N SER A 494 26.57 0.40 13.55
CA SER A 494 26.73 -1.06 13.61
C SER A 494 26.95 -1.70 12.24
N ARG A 495 26.60 -1.00 11.15
CA ARG A 495 26.72 -1.49 9.77
C ARG A 495 27.67 -0.70 8.89
N ILE A 496 28.06 0.50 9.30
CA ILE A 496 28.82 1.41 8.45
C ILE A 496 30.18 1.63 9.07
N ASN A 497 31.22 1.43 8.27
CA ASN A 497 32.58 1.77 8.69
C ASN A 497 32.69 3.29 8.84
N LYS A 498 33.17 3.74 10.00
CA LYS A 498 33.52 5.14 10.18
C LYS A 498 34.69 5.46 9.25
N PRO A 499 34.65 6.57 8.48
CA PRO A 499 35.78 6.97 7.67
C PRO A 499 37.01 7.13 8.58
N SER A 500 38.12 6.48 8.21
CA SER A 500 39.38 6.54 8.98
C SER A 500 40.00 7.95 8.95
N ASP A 501 39.73 8.71 7.88
CA ASP A 501 40.22 10.06 7.71
C ASP A 501 39.31 11.06 8.44
N GLN A 502 39.85 11.72 9.47
CA GLN A 502 39.16 12.77 10.24
C GLN A 502 38.69 13.95 9.38
N SER A 503 39.19 14.07 8.13
CA SER A 503 38.77 15.11 7.18
C SER A 503 37.37 14.88 6.62
N GLN A 504 36.88 13.63 6.58
CA GLN A 504 35.53 13.32 6.13
C GLN A 504 34.56 13.27 7.33
N GLN A 505 33.82 14.36 7.53
CA GLN A 505 32.83 14.46 8.60
C GLN A 505 31.56 13.61 8.35
N GLN A 506 31.32 13.16 7.12
CA GLN A 506 30.08 12.46 6.74
C GLN A 506 30.29 10.94 6.67
N TRP A 507 29.37 10.19 7.28
CA TRP A 507 29.40 8.71 7.27
C TRP A 507 28.76 8.12 6.01
N PHE A 508 27.94 8.90 5.32
CA PHE A 508 27.39 8.54 4.03
C PHE A 508 27.96 9.42 2.93
N PRO A 509 27.95 8.92 1.68
CA PRO A 509 28.14 9.78 0.52
C PRO A 509 27.19 10.97 0.55
N THR A 510 27.66 12.11 0.06
CA THR A 510 26.89 13.36 0.05
C THR A 510 25.56 13.25 -0.69
N ASN A 511 25.49 12.31 -1.65
CA ASN A 511 24.32 12.03 -2.48
C ASN A 511 23.22 11.22 -1.76
N THR A 512 23.55 10.56 -0.64
CA THR A 512 22.60 9.72 0.10
C THR A 512 21.59 10.60 0.82
N THR A 513 20.40 10.71 0.24
CA THR A 513 19.31 11.56 0.74
C THR A 513 18.17 10.76 1.34
N HIS A 514 18.05 9.48 0.97
CA HIS A 514 17.03 8.56 1.44
C HIS A 514 17.70 7.39 2.15
N LEU A 515 17.35 7.20 3.41
CA LEU A 515 17.76 6.05 4.20
C LEU A 515 16.52 5.27 4.60
N THR A 516 16.54 3.95 4.45
CA THR A 516 15.59 3.07 5.10
C THR A 516 16.31 2.09 6.00
N CYS A 517 15.87 1.97 7.24
CA CYS A 517 16.43 1.06 8.23
C CYS A 517 15.38 0.01 8.60
N ASP A 518 15.65 -1.27 8.31
CA ASP A 518 14.90 -2.40 8.86
C ASP A 518 15.53 -2.79 10.22
N LEU A 519 14.76 -2.71 11.29
CA LEU A 519 15.27 -2.94 12.65
C LEU A 519 15.00 -4.40 13.05
N LYS A 520 16.03 -5.26 12.96
CA LYS A 520 15.95 -6.68 13.32
C LYS A 520 16.01 -6.86 14.84
N GLY A 521 15.36 -7.87 15.40
CA GLY A 521 15.60 -8.22 16.80
C GLY A 521 14.43 -8.94 17.46
N PRO A 522 14.63 -9.42 18.71
CA PRO A 522 13.54 -10.01 19.47
C PRO A 522 12.44 -8.97 19.66
N ARG A 523 11.20 -9.44 19.62
CA ARG A 523 10.00 -8.62 19.76
C ARG A 523 9.89 -8.02 21.18
N LYS A 524 10.72 -7.02 21.48
CA LYS A 524 10.64 -6.22 22.70
C LYS A 524 9.61 -5.11 22.50
N ASN A 525 8.95 -4.75 23.59
CA ASN A 525 7.89 -3.75 23.59
C ASN A 525 8.40 -2.37 23.20
N SER A 526 9.67 -2.04 23.39
CA SER A 526 10.19 -0.75 22.93
C SER A 526 11.67 -0.80 22.58
N ILE A 527 12.08 0.14 21.74
CA ILE A 527 13.43 0.26 21.21
C ILE A 527 13.90 1.72 21.22
N LEU A 528 15.21 1.92 21.13
CA LEU A 528 15.83 3.23 20.95
C LEU A 528 16.61 3.25 19.64
N PHE A 529 16.36 4.22 18.76
CA PHE A 529 17.12 4.42 17.53
C PHE A 529 17.96 5.71 17.63
N ARG A 530 19.26 5.65 17.35
CA ARG A 530 20.20 6.79 17.41
C ARG A 530 19.93 7.78 16.28
N LEU A 531 19.00 8.71 16.50
CA LEU A 531 18.63 9.71 15.50
C LEU A 531 19.71 10.80 15.35
N ASP A 532 20.47 11.07 16.41
CA ASP A 532 21.61 11.99 16.37
C ASP A 532 22.64 11.61 15.31
N GLU A 533 22.83 10.32 15.05
CA GLU A 533 23.72 9.83 14.02
C GLU A 533 23.31 10.29 12.62
N ILE A 534 22.01 10.21 12.33
CA ILE A 534 21.42 10.65 11.07
C ILE A 534 21.54 12.17 10.95
N ILE A 535 21.16 12.89 12.00
CA ILE A 535 21.12 14.35 12.00
C ILE A 535 22.52 14.94 11.81
N ASN A 536 23.50 14.44 12.57
CA ASN A 536 24.82 15.05 12.67
C ASN A 536 25.80 14.58 11.59
N HIS A 537 25.70 13.33 11.13
CA HIS A 537 26.77 12.71 10.32
C HIS A 537 26.34 12.35 8.89
N THR A 538 25.16 12.77 8.46
CA THR A 538 24.63 12.42 7.13
C THR A 538 23.94 13.59 6.45
N ASN A 539 23.66 13.45 5.15
CA ASN A 539 22.78 14.35 4.39
C ASN A 539 21.36 13.80 4.21
N VAL A 540 20.98 12.78 4.99
CA VAL A 540 19.65 12.16 4.88
C VAL A 540 18.58 13.22 5.11
N ARG A 541 17.62 13.26 4.19
CA ARG A 541 16.41 14.11 4.24
C ARG A 541 15.17 13.27 4.50
N TYR A 542 15.16 12.03 4.01
CA TYR A 542 14.06 11.10 4.19
C TYR A 542 14.56 9.86 4.89
N LEU A 543 14.09 9.66 6.11
CA LEU A 543 14.40 8.50 6.93
C LEU A 543 13.15 7.63 7.00
N THR A 544 13.24 6.39 6.55
CA THR A 544 12.21 5.39 6.77
C THR A 544 12.71 4.39 7.79
N ILE A 545 11.94 4.10 8.82
CA ILE A 545 12.25 3.07 9.81
C ILE A 545 11.20 1.99 9.67
N ASP A 546 11.61 0.80 9.29
CA ASP A 546 10.78 -0.39 9.25
C ASP A 546 11.07 -1.23 10.49
N TYR A 547 10.03 -1.55 11.24
CA TYR A 547 10.12 -2.37 12.44
C TYR A 547 8.85 -3.22 12.50
N TYR A 548 7.88 -2.89 13.37
CA TYR A 548 6.52 -3.43 13.25
C TYR A 548 5.66 -2.67 12.27
N ALA A 549 6.04 -1.42 12.06
CA ALA A 549 5.34 -0.52 11.18
C ALA A 549 6.36 0.40 10.51
N THR A 550 6.03 0.81 9.30
CA THR A 550 6.90 1.68 8.51
C THR A 550 6.66 3.14 8.86
N LEU A 551 7.57 3.75 9.61
CA LEU A 551 7.55 5.19 9.92
C LEU A 551 8.35 5.96 8.87
N LYS A 552 7.82 7.08 8.38
CA LYS A 552 8.49 7.88 7.35
C LYS A 552 8.73 9.29 7.86
N PHE A 553 9.97 9.64 8.13
CA PHE A 553 10.38 10.95 8.60
C PHE A 553 10.93 11.83 7.48
N SER A 554 10.60 13.11 7.54
CA SER A 554 11.28 14.20 6.86
C SER A 554 12.19 14.91 7.85
N ILE A 555 13.46 15.09 7.48
CA ILE A 555 14.50 15.75 8.27
C ILE A 555 14.95 16.98 7.52
N GLN A 556 14.68 18.16 8.09
CA GLN A 556 15.07 19.44 7.52
C GLN A 556 16.02 20.19 8.46
N ARG A 557 17.22 20.49 7.96
CA ARG A 557 18.19 21.35 8.62
C ARG A 557 17.78 22.80 8.36
N LEU A 558 17.50 23.55 9.42
CA LEU A 558 16.96 24.92 9.34
C LEU A 558 18.06 25.98 9.30
N ASP A 559 19.31 25.60 9.58
CA ASP A 559 20.48 26.45 9.52
C ASP A 559 21.70 25.69 8.97
N PRO A 560 22.72 26.38 8.43
CA PRO A 560 23.91 25.76 7.84
C PRO A 560 24.75 24.92 8.82
N GLU A 561 24.72 25.27 10.11
CA GLU A 561 25.48 24.61 11.16
C GLU A 561 24.77 23.37 11.73
N ASN A 562 23.54 23.08 11.27
CA ASN A 562 22.67 22.01 11.76
C ASN A 562 22.33 22.11 13.25
N ASN A 563 22.28 23.33 13.79
CA ASN A 563 21.91 23.61 15.17
C ASN A 563 20.41 23.44 15.42
N ASN A 564 19.58 23.70 14.41
CA ASN A 564 18.13 23.52 14.47
C ASN A 564 17.71 22.57 13.36
N VAL A 565 17.15 21.43 13.75
CA VAL A 565 16.74 20.38 12.81
C VAL A 565 15.29 20.02 13.08
N MET A 566 14.44 20.24 12.08
CA MET A 566 13.05 19.81 12.12
C MET A 566 12.96 18.34 11.71
N VAL A 567 12.29 17.54 12.52
CA VAL A 567 12.01 16.13 12.23
C VAL A 567 10.50 15.95 12.31
N LEU A 568 9.89 15.54 11.20
CA LEU A 568 8.45 15.31 11.10
C LEU A 568 8.16 13.94 10.50
N GLU A 569 7.35 13.13 11.17
CA GLU A 569 6.78 11.91 10.59
C GLU A 569 5.67 12.31 9.59
N ARG A 570 5.77 11.84 8.35
CA ARG A 570 5.03 12.35 7.19
C ARG A 570 3.57 11.92 7.15
N GLN A 571 3.21 10.82 7.80
CA GLN A 571 1.83 10.32 7.80
C GLN A 571 0.98 10.99 8.88
N SER A 572 1.45 10.95 10.13
CA SER A 572 0.77 11.50 11.30
C SER A 572 1.07 12.98 11.57
N LEU A 573 2.05 13.57 10.86
CA LEU A 573 2.55 14.94 11.07
C LEU A 573 3.02 15.19 12.52
N THR A 574 3.49 14.13 13.17
CA THR A 574 4.05 14.22 14.52
C THR A 574 5.53 14.58 14.44
N GLY A 575 6.02 15.36 15.40
CA GLY A 575 7.43 15.73 15.45
C GLY A 575 7.70 17.09 16.06
N GLY A 576 8.84 17.68 15.72
CA GLY A 576 9.29 18.94 16.31
C GLY A 576 10.65 19.41 15.81
N ILE A 577 11.14 20.48 16.44
CA ILE A 577 12.45 21.06 16.16
C ILE A 577 13.41 20.63 17.28
N ILE A 578 14.48 19.95 16.87
CA ILE A 578 15.60 19.57 17.73
C ILE A 578 16.60 20.71 17.71
N LYS A 579 16.89 21.26 18.88
CA LYS A 579 17.97 22.25 19.07
C LYS A 579 19.19 21.54 19.62
N LYS A 580 20.29 21.60 18.87
CA LYS A 580 21.58 21.10 19.30
C LYS A 580 22.17 22.08 20.30
N ASN A 581 22.10 21.73 21.58
CA ASN A 581 22.90 22.40 22.59
C ASN A 581 24.34 21.86 22.51
N GLN A 582 25.34 22.62 22.97
CA GLN A 582 26.75 22.20 22.96
C GLN A 582 27.03 20.90 23.74
N SER A 583 26.06 20.40 24.51
CA SER A 583 26.17 19.12 25.20
C SER A 583 25.98 17.97 24.19
N ASN A 584 27.02 17.15 24.03
CA ASN A 584 27.08 15.98 23.14
C ASN A 584 26.15 14.81 23.58
N HIS A 585 24.95 15.09 24.09
CA HIS A 585 24.02 14.03 24.46
C HIS A 585 23.41 13.40 23.20
N PRO A 586 23.36 12.06 23.13
CA PRO A 586 22.71 11.37 22.04
C PRO A 586 21.20 11.68 22.03
N VAL A 587 20.65 11.81 20.84
CA VAL A 587 19.22 12.00 20.61
C VAL A 587 18.66 10.69 20.09
N TYR A 588 17.80 10.07 20.89
CA TYR A 588 17.16 8.83 20.52
C TYR A 588 15.74 9.09 20.01
N LEU A 589 15.36 8.34 18.99
CA LEU A 589 13.97 8.08 18.68
C LEU A 589 13.54 6.87 19.50
N TYR A 590 12.76 7.09 20.54
CA TYR A 590 12.12 6.04 21.32
C TYR A 590 10.88 5.57 20.59
N CYS A 591 10.77 4.27 20.41
CA CYS A 591 9.79 3.59 19.58
C CYS A 591 9.12 2.52 20.43
N ASP A 592 7.86 2.74 20.81
CA ASP A 592 7.07 1.83 21.63
C ASP A 592 6.12 1.02 20.74
N ASN A 593 6.38 -0.28 20.71
CA ASN A 593 5.63 -1.32 20.04
C ASN A 593 4.57 -1.93 20.96
N SER A 594 3.69 -1.09 21.51
CA SER A 594 2.44 -1.60 22.05
C SER A 594 1.45 -2.01 20.95
N SER A 595 1.72 -1.68 19.67
CA SER A 595 0.87 -2.05 18.54
C SER A 595 1.62 -2.26 17.21
N SER A 596 1.08 -3.15 16.38
CA SER A 596 1.53 -3.47 15.02
C SER A 596 1.15 -2.43 13.96
N SER A 597 0.28 -1.46 14.29
CA SER A 597 -0.12 -0.42 13.34
C SER A 597 0.82 0.79 13.43
N PRO A 598 1.34 1.37 12.32
CA PRO A 598 2.15 2.61 12.35
C PRO A 598 1.43 3.76 13.05
N PHE A 599 0.12 3.70 13.00
CA PHE A 599 -0.79 4.69 13.53
C PHE A 599 -1.05 4.51 15.02
N GLU A 600 -0.84 3.31 15.54
CA GLU A 600 -0.88 3.02 16.98
C GLU A 600 0.54 3.00 17.58
N PHE A 601 1.58 3.12 16.75
CA PHE A 601 2.98 3.12 17.15
C PHE A 601 3.38 4.42 17.87
N SER A 602 3.61 4.38 19.18
CA SER A 602 3.99 5.58 19.93
C SER A 602 5.48 5.83 19.78
N TRP A 603 5.87 7.05 19.38
CA TRP A 603 7.26 7.44 19.34
C TRP A 603 7.48 8.82 19.97
N ARG A 604 8.68 9.03 20.51
CA ARG A 604 9.09 10.32 21.08
C ARG A 604 10.60 10.51 20.98
N LEU A 605 11.01 11.77 21.01
CA LEU A 605 12.42 12.11 21.18
C LEU A 605 12.81 11.94 22.64
N PHE A 606 13.91 11.22 22.88
CA PHE A 606 14.46 10.99 24.20
C PHE A 606 15.91 11.48 24.21
N ALA A 607 16.23 12.41 25.12
CA ALA A 607 17.59 12.84 25.40
C ALA A 607 17.97 12.28 26.77
N GLU A 608 19.06 11.54 26.84
CA GLU A 608 19.53 10.94 28.08
C GLU A 608 20.10 12.02 28.99
N THR A 609 19.33 12.45 29.98
CA THR A 609 19.81 13.32 31.04
C THR A 609 20.53 12.46 32.07
N ASN A 610 21.80 12.76 32.35
CA ASN A 610 22.55 12.13 33.45
C ASN A 610 21.94 12.51 34.80
N THR A 611 20.80 11.92 35.16
CA THR A 611 20.30 11.89 36.53
C THR A 611 20.98 10.72 37.21
N LYS A 612 22.12 11.00 37.84
CA LYS A 612 22.72 10.12 38.85
C LYS A 612 22.04 10.34 40.19
#